data_AF-A0A2D8KPN6-F1
#
_entry.id   AF-A0A2D8KPN6-F1
#
_cell.length_a   1.000
_cell.length_b   1.000
_cell.length_c   1.000
_cell.angle_alpha   90.00
_cell.angle_beta   90.00
_cell.angle_gamma   90.00
#
_symmetry.space_group_name_H-M   'P 1'
#
loop_
_entity.id
_entity.type
_entity.pdbx_description
1 polymer ?
#
loop_
_entity_poly.entity_id
_entity_poly.type
_entity_poly.pdbx_seq_one_letter_code
_entity_poly.pdbx_strand_id
1 'polypeptide(L)'
;MPKPNQTLGEFIIENQADFPGSSGELSRLINSIRLAAKVVNHEVNKAGLVDIIGAYGERNVQGEEQQKLDVMANKKFIQTLTNREIVCGIASEEEDDF
;
A
#
# COMPACT_ATOMS: atom_id res chain seq x y z
N MET A 1 20.18 -18.90 6.92
CA MET A 1 19.05 -19.32 7.77
C MET A 1 18.26 -18.08 8.14
N PRO A 2 16.93 -18.04 7.98
CA PRO A 2 16.13 -16.89 8.43
C PRO A 2 16.34 -16.69 9.93
N LYS A 3 16.66 -15.45 10.34
CA LYS A 3 16.85 -15.12 11.76
C LYS A 3 15.48 -15.08 12.44
N PRO A 4 15.28 -15.76 13.58
CA PRO A 4 14.03 -15.66 14.32
C PRO A 4 13.75 -14.19 14.71
N ASN A 5 12.52 -13.73 14.47
CA ASN A 5 12.03 -12.37 14.73
C ASN A 5 12.61 -11.23 13.87
N GLN A 6 13.19 -11.53 12.70
CA GLN A 6 13.63 -10.48 11.79
C GLN A 6 12.44 -9.64 11.29
N THR A 7 12.56 -8.33 11.46
CA THR A 7 11.60 -7.35 10.94
C THR A 7 11.84 -7.08 9.46
N LEU A 8 10.80 -6.62 8.76
CA LEU A 8 10.93 -6.18 7.36
C LEU A 8 11.99 -5.08 7.18
N GLY A 9 12.18 -4.21 8.17
CA GLY A 9 13.20 -3.15 8.11
C GLY A 9 14.61 -3.72 8.15
N GLU A 10 14.86 -4.68 9.04
CA GLU A 10 16.16 -5.37 9.14
C GLU A 10 16.44 -6.18 7.87
N PHE A 11 15.44 -6.89 7.34
CA PHE A 11 15.57 -7.61 6.09
C PHE A 11 15.95 -6.67 4.93
N ILE A 12 15.28 -5.53 4.78
CA ILE A 12 15.60 -4.55 3.73
C ILE A 12 17.04 -4.06 3.86
N ILE A 13 17.50 -3.74 5.07
CA ILE A 13 18.87 -3.25 5.32
C ILE A 13 19.91 -4.33 4.98
N GLU A 14 19.67 -5.58 5.39
CA GLU A 14 20.61 -6.69 5.14
C GLU A 14 20.76 -7.05 3.66
N ASN A 15 19.72 -6.82 2.85
CA ASN A 15 19.68 -7.21 1.44
C ASN A 15 19.82 -6.02 0.47
N GLN A 16 20.25 -4.83 0.94
CA GLN A 16 20.44 -3.67 0.04
C GLN A 16 21.48 -3.95 -1.06
N ALA A 17 22.48 -4.76 -0.74
CA ALA A 17 23.54 -5.14 -1.68
C ALA A 17 23.04 -6.01 -2.85
N ASP A 18 21.87 -6.66 -2.71
CA ASP A 18 21.29 -7.51 -3.75
C ASP A 18 20.70 -6.70 -4.92
N PHE A 19 20.53 -5.39 -4.73
CA PHE A 19 20.13 -4.43 -5.78
C PHE A 19 21.24 -3.41 -6.02
N PRO A 20 22.38 -3.83 -6.59
CA PRO A 20 23.48 -2.93 -6.92
C PRO A 20 23.02 -1.91 -7.97
N GLY A 21 23.04 -0.63 -7.59
CA GLY A 21 22.54 0.48 -8.41
C GLY A 21 21.34 1.22 -7.81
N SER A 22 20.69 0.68 -6.78
CA SER A 22 19.67 1.45 -6.05
C SER A 22 20.35 2.41 -5.06
N SER A 23 20.02 3.69 -5.13
CA SER A 23 20.48 4.74 -4.20
C SER A 23 19.82 4.64 -2.80
N GLY A 24 19.13 3.53 -2.51
CA GLY A 24 18.20 3.38 -1.39
C GLY A 24 16.73 3.67 -1.77
N GLU A 25 16.45 4.03 -3.03
CA GLU A 25 15.10 4.24 -3.56
C GLU A 25 14.19 3.02 -3.37
N LEU A 26 14.67 1.81 -3.68
CA LEU A 26 13.89 0.58 -3.47
C LEU A 26 13.52 0.40 -1.99
N SER A 27 14.47 0.64 -1.08
CA SER A 27 14.23 0.60 0.36
C SER A 27 13.16 1.62 0.79
N ARG A 28 13.18 2.83 0.23
CA ARG A 28 12.16 3.86 0.49
C ARG A 28 10.79 3.44 -0.05
N LEU A 29 10.72 2.87 -1.25
CA LEU A 29 9.49 2.38 -1.85
C LEU A 29 8.84 1.30 -0.98
N ILE A 30 9.59 0.25 -0.62
CA ILE A 30 9.07 -0.85 0.21
C ILE A 30 8.63 -0.34 1.58
N ASN A 31 9.37 0.59 2.19
CA ASN A 31 8.97 1.21 3.46
C ASN A 31 7.67 2.03 3.34
N SER A 32 7.40 2.62 2.17
CA SER A 32 6.17 3.36 1.89
C SER A 32 4.98 2.42 1.79
N ILE A 33 5.14 1.32 1.06
CA ILE A 33 4.14 0.22 0.98
C ILE A 33 3.84 -0.32 2.37
N ARG A 34 4.89 -0.59 3.17
CA ARG A 34 4.77 -1.05 4.55
C ARG A 34 3.93 -0.08 5.40
N LEU A 35 4.11 1.23 5.25
CA LEU A 35 3.30 2.19 6.00
C LEU A 35 1.85 2.18 5.53
N ALA A 36 1.61 2.25 4.22
CA ALA A 36 0.26 2.23 3.65
C ALA A 36 -0.51 1.00 4.15
N ALA A 37 0.11 -0.18 4.11
CA ALA A 37 -0.46 -1.43 4.60
C ALA A 37 -0.81 -1.37 6.10
N LYS A 38 0.05 -0.76 6.93
CA LYS A 38 -0.24 -0.59 8.37
C LYS A 38 -1.41 0.36 8.62
N VAL A 39 -1.51 1.44 7.84
CA VAL A 39 -2.63 2.38 7.93
C VAL A 39 -3.93 1.70 7.51
N VAL A 40 -3.94 1.00 6.38
CA VAL A 40 -5.11 0.23 5.94
C VAL A 40 -5.50 -0.82 6.97
N ASN A 41 -4.55 -1.59 7.50
CA ASN A 41 -4.83 -2.57 8.55
C ASN A 41 -5.43 -1.93 9.82
N HIS A 42 -4.97 -0.74 10.19
CA HIS A 42 -5.53 0.00 11.32
C HIS A 42 -7.00 0.36 11.11
N GLU A 43 -7.37 0.82 9.92
CA GLU A 43 -8.76 1.12 9.57
C GLU A 43 -9.60 -0.16 9.51
N VAL A 44 -9.10 -1.22 8.85
CA VAL A 44 -9.77 -2.53 8.76
C VAL A 44 -10.07 -3.11 10.14
N ASN A 45 -9.12 -3.04 11.08
CA ASN A 45 -9.33 -3.54 12.44
C ASN A 45 -10.41 -2.76 13.21
N LYS A 46 -10.78 -1.58 12.74
CA LYS A 46 -11.87 -0.76 13.29
C LYS A 46 -13.14 -0.82 12.45
N ALA A 47 -13.18 -1.60 11.37
CA ALA A 47 -14.26 -1.58 10.39
C ALA A 47 -15.65 -1.89 10.96
N GLY A 48 -15.75 -2.60 12.08
CA GLY A 48 -17.02 -2.82 12.78
C GLY A 48 -17.52 -1.63 13.61
N LEU A 49 -16.71 -0.57 13.75
CA LEU A 49 -16.98 0.64 14.53
C LEU A 49 -17.08 1.90 13.67
N VAL A 50 -16.66 1.83 12.40
CA VAL A 50 -16.69 2.93 11.43
C VAL A 50 -17.35 2.48 10.13
N ASP A 51 -17.98 3.41 9.40
CA ASP A 51 -18.71 3.10 8.17
C ASP A 51 -17.78 2.88 6.96
N ILE A 52 -17.03 1.78 6.97
CA ILE A 52 -16.08 1.41 5.89
C ILE A 52 -16.35 0.04 5.29
N ILE A 53 -17.43 -0.64 5.71
CA ILE A 53 -17.87 -1.94 5.18
C ILE A 53 -19.09 -1.75 4.29
N GLY A 54 -19.20 -2.56 3.24
CA GLY A 54 -20.33 -2.61 2.33
C GLY A 54 -20.06 -1.89 1.01
N ALA A 55 -21.04 -1.96 0.11
CA ALA A 55 -20.94 -1.39 -1.22
C ALA A 55 -20.72 0.13 -1.16
N TYR A 56 -19.82 0.62 -2.01
CA TYR A 56 -19.60 2.04 -2.23
C TYR A 56 -20.71 2.68 -3.08
N GLY A 57 -21.49 1.84 -3.79
CA GLY A 57 -22.62 2.26 -4.60
C GLY A 57 -22.31 2.38 -6.09
N GLU A 58 -21.06 2.14 -6.50
CA GLU A 58 -20.61 2.18 -7.88
C GLU A 58 -20.09 0.80 -8.33
N ARG A 59 -20.16 0.54 -9.65
CA ARG A 59 -19.42 -0.56 -10.26
C ARG A 59 -18.06 -0.03 -10.71
N ASN A 60 -16.99 -0.74 -10.41
CA ASN A 60 -15.66 -0.37 -10.88
C ASN A 60 -15.51 -0.55 -12.40
N VAL A 61 -14.37 -0.15 -12.96
CA VAL A 61 -14.06 -0.26 -14.40
C VAL A 61 -14.10 -1.68 -14.95
N GLN A 62 -14.01 -2.69 -14.07
CA GLN A 62 -14.11 -4.11 -14.42
C GLN A 62 -15.54 -4.64 -14.32
N GLY A 63 -16.51 -3.82 -13.89
CA GLY A 63 -17.91 -4.18 -13.77
C GLY A 63 -18.27 -4.90 -12.46
N GLU A 64 -17.38 -4.89 -11.47
CA GLU A 64 -17.58 -5.48 -10.15
C GLU A 64 -18.20 -4.48 -9.16
N GLU A 65 -18.89 -4.96 -8.13
CA GLU A 65 -19.46 -4.08 -7.09
C GLU A 65 -18.35 -3.59 -6.15
N GLN A 66 -18.00 -2.31 -6.28
CA GLN A 66 -16.90 -1.72 -5.53
C GLN A 66 -17.26 -1.59 -4.04
N GLN A 67 -16.37 -2.01 -3.14
CA GLN A 67 -16.59 -1.86 -1.71
C GLN A 67 -16.00 -0.55 -1.19
N LYS A 68 -16.62 0.01 -0.13
CA LYS A 68 -16.09 1.19 0.58
C LYS A 68 -14.63 0.99 1.01
N LEU A 69 -14.28 -0.25 1.35
CA LEU A 69 -12.94 -0.62 1.78
C LEU A 69 -11.91 -0.50 0.64
N ASP A 70 -12.29 -0.90 -0.57
CA ASP A 70 -11.42 -0.87 -1.75
C ASP A 70 -11.06 0.58 -2.08
N VAL A 71 -12.07 1.46 -2.12
CA VAL A 71 -11.91 2.90 -2.31
C VAL A 71 -11.03 3.52 -1.23
N MET A 72 -11.22 3.13 0.03
CA MET A 72 -10.42 3.62 1.15
C MET A 72 -8.96 3.18 1.03
N ALA A 73 -8.73 1.90 0.76
CA ALA A 73 -7.39 1.33 0.61
C ALA A 73 -6.65 1.99 -0.55
N ASN A 74 -7.29 2.10 -1.72
CA ASN A 74 -6.75 2.78 -2.89
C ASN A 74 -6.28 4.20 -2.55
N LYS A 75 -7.16 5.02 -1.96
CA LYS A 75 -6.84 6.39 -1.52
C LYS A 75 -5.65 6.43 -0.55
N LYS A 76 -5.58 5.50 0.42
CA LYS A 76 -4.46 5.46 1.39
C LYS A 76 -3.15 5.09 0.73
N PHE A 77 -3.14 4.13 -0.21
CA PHE A 77 -1.93 3.75 -0.93
C PHE A 77 -1.44 4.89 -1.83
N ILE A 78 -2.31 5.46 -2.66
CA ILE A 78 -1.98 6.59 -3.54
C ILE A 78 -1.42 7.76 -2.73
N GLN A 79 -2.10 8.18 -1.67
CA GLN A 79 -1.65 9.28 -0.83
C GLN A 79 -0.29 8.99 -0.17
N THR A 80 -0.08 7.77 0.33
CA THR A 80 1.16 7.39 1.04
C THR A 80 2.37 7.34 0.10
N LEU A 81 2.18 6.87 -1.13
CA LEU A 81 3.21 6.77 -2.16
C LEU A 81 3.52 8.16 -2.76
N THR A 82 2.48 8.95 -3.06
CA THR A 82 2.63 10.30 -3.63
C THR A 82 3.31 11.25 -2.66
N ASN A 83 2.90 11.28 -1.39
CA ASN A 83 3.46 12.18 -0.36
C ASN A 83 4.95 11.91 -0.06
N ARG A 84 5.50 10.78 -0.51
CA ARG A 84 6.90 10.42 -0.32
C ARG A 84 7.77 10.69 -1.55
N GLU A 85 7.16 11.19 -2.62
CA GLU A 85 7.82 11.50 -3.89
C GLU A 85 8.69 10.33 -4.37
N ILE A 86 8.19 9.11 -4.16
CA ILE A 86 8.97 7.87 -4.37
C ILE A 86 8.60 7.15 -5.67
N VAL A 87 7.52 7.57 -6.32
CA VAL A 87 7.01 7.02 -7.58
C VAL A 87 6.73 8.16 -8.55
N CYS A 88 6.90 7.89 -9.85
CA CYS A 88 6.59 8.85 -10.92
C CYS A 88 5.18 8.70 -11.50
N GLY A 89 4.48 7.61 -11.15
CA GLY A 89 3.12 7.29 -11.55
C GLY A 89 2.60 6.10 -10.76
N ILE A 90 1.29 5.95 -10.68
CA ILE A 90 0.63 4.85 -9.96
C ILE A 90 -0.45 4.30 -10.86
N ALA A 91 -0.47 2.97 -11.00
CA ALA A 91 -1.56 2.23 -11.62
C ALA A 91 -2.34 1.51 -10.53
N SER A 92 -3.65 1.69 -10.53
CA SER A 92 -4.56 1.03 -9.58
C SER A 92 -5.70 0.38 -10.33
N GLU A 93 -6.17 -0.74 -9.81
CA GLU A 93 -7.41 -1.39 -10.25
C GLU A 93 -8.64 -0.49 -10.06
N GLU A 94 -8.58 0.38 -9.06
CA GLU A 94 -9.69 1.25 -8.67
C GLU A 94 -9.67 2.62 -9.37
N GLU A 95 -8.77 2.85 -10.34
CA GLU A 95 -8.65 4.12 -11.07
C GLU A 95 -8.74 3.89 -12.59
N ASP A 96 -9.51 4.75 -13.26
CA ASP A 96 -9.74 4.67 -14.71
C ASP A 96 -8.54 5.19 -15.52
N ASP A 97 -7.73 6.08 -14.91
CA ASP A 97 -6.62 6.80 -15.52
C ASP A 97 -5.35 6.74 -14.63
N PHE A 98 -4.18 7.01 -15.24
CA PHE A 98 -2.85 6.98 -14.59
C PHE A 98 -2.26 8.38 -14.36
#